data_AF-A0A1I1LRV2-F1
#
_entry.id   AF-A0A1I1LRV2-F1
#
_cell.length_a   1.000
_cell.length_b   1.000
_cell.length_c   1.000
_cell.angle_alpha   90.00
_cell.angle_beta   90.00
_cell.angle_gamma   90.00
#
_symmetry.space_group_name_H-M   'P 1'
#
loop_
_entity.id
_entity.type
_entity.pdbx_description
1 polymer ?
#
loop_
_entity_poly.entity_id
_entity_poly.type
_entity_poly.pdbx_seq_one_letter_code
_entity_poly.pdbx_strand_id
1 'polypeptide(L)'
;MRVLVVLIVSFFISVPSFAQLGGMLKKAKDKASSQAQSSSFDGTAIQPDACISNVEGRLKSINETYYPKFQKDPKGYLSGPSALWFARKDFEAARYFYTGGKEGYGRPGARVCDMGPATLDPRYKDLKPKVEAAEAKIKEMEKAKGYEFVGVKDNNILYKEIKTGKELSADESGNL
;
A
#
# COMPACT_ATOMS: atom_id res chain seq x y z
N MET A 1 24.51 -57.11 5.22
CA MET A 1 23.99 -58.18 6.11
C MET A 1 24.62 -58.01 7.49
N ARG A 2 23.84 -58.30 8.54
CA ARG A 2 24.14 -58.25 10.00
C ARG A 2 23.99 -56.87 10.66
N VAL A 3 23.40 -56.71 11.85
CA VAL A 3 22.40 -57.42 12.66
C VAL A 3 21.84 -56.36 13.62
N LEU A 4 20.53 -56.40 13.82
CA LEU A 4 19.69 -55.72 14.79
C LEU A 4 20.16 -55.90 16.26
N VAL A 5 20.16 -54.85 17.08
CA VAL A 5 19.88 -54.98 18.53
C VAL A 5 18.97 -53.84 18.98
N VAL A 6 17.77 -54.23 19.38
CA VAL A 6 16.75 -53.44 20.08
C VAL A 6 17.04 -53.51 21.58
N LEU A 7 16.88 -52.40 22.31
CA LEU A 7 16.56 -52.47 23.74
C LEU A 7 15.72 -51.27 24.18
N ILE A 8 14.48 -51.59 24.52
CA ILE A 8 13.44 -50.77 25.13
C ILE A 8 13.63 -50.84 26.65
N VAL A 9 13.58 -49.71 27.36
CA VAL A 9 13.17 -49.70 28.78
C VAL A 9 12.29 -48.47 29.04
N SER A 10 11.03 -48.75 29.31
CA SER A 10 10.01 -47.82 29.81
C SER A 10 10.16 -47.63 31.31
N PHE A 11 9.99 -46.41 31.82
CA PHE A 11 9.61 -46.18 33.22
C PHE A 11 8.43 -45.22 33.30
N PHE A 12 7.27 -45.78 33.68
CA PHE A 12 6.12 -45.08 34.24
C PHE A 12 6.42 -44.80 35.72
N ILE A 13 6.29 -43.54 36.16
CA ILE A 13 5.93 -43.21 37.55
C ILE A 13 4.91 -42.08 37.53
N SER A 14 3.91 -42.24 38.38
CA SER A 14 2.59 -41.65 38.38
C SER A 14 2.35 -40.74 39.60
N VAL A 15 1.65 -39.60 39.37
CA VAL A 15 0.78 -38.79 40.28
C VAL A 15 1.34 -38.19 41.59
N PRO A 16 0.70 -37.17 42.26
CA PRO A 16 -0.69 -36.69 42.14
C PRO A 16 -0.96 -35.17 42.05
N SER A 17 -2.20 -34.88 41.65
CA SER A 17 -2.92 -33.59 41.70
C SER A 17 -3.06 -33.02 43.11
N PHE A 18 -2.91 -31.70 43.25
CA PHE A 18 -3.46 -30.92 44.35
C PHE A 18 -4.73 -30.18 43.93
N ALA A 19 -5.71 -30.24 44.82
CA ALA A 19 -7.05 -29.71 44.68
C ALA A 19 -7.12 -28.19 44.96
N GLN A 20 -8.02 -27.52 44.23
CA GLN A 20 -9.13 -26.70 44.74
C GLN A 20 -8.84 -25.66 45.84
N LEU A 21 -8.95 -24.38 45.50
CA LEU A 21 -9.59 -23.40 46.38
C LEU A 21 -10.24 -22.28 45.55
N GLY A 22 -11.57 -22.29 45.55
CA GLY A 22 -12.40 -21.17 45.11
C GLY A 22 -12.61 -20.16 46.23
N GLY A 23 -12.94 -18.94 45.82
CA GLY A 23 -13.59 -17.94 46.67
C GLY A 23 -12.71 -16.74 47.02
N MET A 24 -12.93 -15.62 46.31
CA MET A 24 -13.23 -14.33 46.97
C MET A 24 -13.57 -13.26 45.93
N LEU A 25 -14.88 -13.08 45.74
CA LEU A 25 -15.51 -11.86 45.24
C LEU A 25 -15.51 -10.83 46.38
N LYS A 26 -14.81 -9.70 46.22
CA LYS A 26 -15.15 -8.47 46.96
C LYS A 26 -14.72 -7.21 46.21
N LYS A 27 -15.73 -6.53 45.67
CA LYS A 27 -15.90 -5.07 45.49
C LYS A 27 -14.62 -4.22 45.48
N ALA A 28 -14.28 -3.71 44.30
CA ALA A 28 -13.77 -2.36 44.14
C ALA A 28 -14.67 -1.63 43.12
N LYS A 29 -15.67 -0.96 43.67
CA LYS A 29 -16.45 0.10 43.01
C LYS A 29 -15.68 1.38 43.30
N ASP A 30 -15.02 1.95 42.30
CA ASP A 30 -14.82 3.40 42.18
C ASP A 30 -14.35 3.76 40.77
N LYS A 31 -15.33 4.14 39.95
CA LYS A 31 -15.37 5.43 39.23
C LYS A 31 -14.12 5.82 38.43
N ALA A 32 -13.88 5.13 37.32
CA ALA A 32 -13.26 5.74 36.14
C ALA A 32 -14.36 6.05 35.13
N SER A 33 -14.82 7.31 35.13
CA SER A 33 -15.53 7.88 34.00
C SER A 33 -14.54 7.98 32.85
N SER A 34 -14.59 7.05 31.91
CA SER A 34 -14.12 7.31 30.55
C SER A 34 -15.33 7.20 29.64
N GLN A 35 -15.60 8.30 28.94
CA GLN A 35 -16.59 8.39 27.89
C GLN A 35 -16.63 7.10 27.08
N ALA A 36 -17.77 6.42 27.13
CA ALA A 36 -18.15 5.49 26.09
C ALA A 36 -18.33 6.32 24.81
N GLN A 37 -17.22 6.60 24.13
CA GLN A 37 -17.25 6.99 22.74
C GLN A 37 -17.54 5.70 21.99
N SER A 38 -18.81 5.44 21.75
CA SER A 38 -19.27 4.46 20.80
C SER A 38 -18.82 4.91 19.42
N SER A 39 -17.56 4.71 19.08
CA SER A 39 -17.14 4.73 17.68
C SER A 39 -17.72 3.46 17.07
N SER A 40 -18.83 3.61 16.38
CA SER A 40 -19.23 2.68 15.33
C SER A 40 -18.00 2.51 14.41
N PHE A 41 -17.28 1.40 14.58
CA PHE A 41 -16.23 1.01 13.67
C PHE A 41 -16.93 0.61 12.37
N ASP A 42 -17.03 1.54 11.44
CA ASP A 42 -17.47 1.24 10.09
C ASP A 42 -16.35 0.41 9.45
N GLY A 43 -16.62 -0.87 9.21
CA GLY A 43 -15.65 -1.86 8.72
C GLY A 43 -15.17 -1.61 7.29
N THR A 44 -15.39 -0.41 6.76
CA THR A 44 -15.10 0.07 5.41
C THR A 44 -13.86 0.97 5.37
N ALA A 45 -13.48 1.64 6.48
CA ALA A 45 -12.32 2.53 6.54
C ALA A 45 -10.99 1.78 6.81
N ILE A 46 -9.93 2.08 6.06
CA ILE A 46 -8.55 1.65 6.40
C ILE A 46 -7.96 2.59 7.47
N GLN A 47 -7.18 2.03 8.40
CA GLN A 47 -6.41 2.79 9.40
C GLN A 47 -5.36 3.70 8.74
N PRO A 48 -5.10 4.92 9.24
CA PRO A 48 -4.14 5.86 8.66
C PRO A 48 -2.76 5.26 8.36
N ASP A 49 -2.24 4.40 9.23
CA ASP A 49 -0.94 3.73 9.06
C ASP A 49 -0.87 2.87 7.79
N ALA A 50 -1.94 2.15 7.49
CA ALA A 50 -1.98 1.28 6.32
C ALA A 50 -2.07 2.09 5.02
N CYS A 51 -2.77 3.24 5.01
CA CYS A 51 -2.76 4.13 3.85
C CYS A 51 -1.40 4.80 3.67
N ILE A 52 -0.77 5.30 4.73
CA ILE A 52 0.58 5.89 4.67
C ILE A 52 1.57 4.86 4.12
N SER A 53 1.54 3.62 4.62
CA SER A 53 2.39 2.53 4.13
C SER A 53 2.15 2.23 2.64
N ASN A 54 0.89 2.28 2.17
CA ASN A 54 0.60 2.14 0.74
C ASN A 54 1.17 3.29 -0.08
N VAL A 55 1.02 4.54 0.36
CA VAL A 55 1.62 5.70 -0.32
C VAL A 55 3.13 5.54 -0.37
N GLU A 56 3.78 5.34 0.77
CA GLU A 56 5.23 5.23 0.86
C GLU A 56 5.79 4.06 0.07
N GLY A 57 5.15 2.88 0.11
CA GLY A 57 5.56 1.72 -0.66
C GLY A 57 5.54 1.97 -2.17
N ARG A 58 4.52 2.68 -2.67
CA ARG A 58 4.42 3.04 -4.08
C ARG A 58 5.44 4.11 -4.48
N LEU A 59 5.61 5.14 -3.66
CA LEU A 59 6.65 6.15 -3.87
C LEU A 59 8.05 5.54 -3.83
N LYS A 60 8.28 4.51 -3.00
CA LYS A 60 9.52 3.74 -2.96
C LYS A 60 9.79 3.03 -4.28
N SER A 61 8.81 2.36 -4.87
CA SER A 61 8.96 1.74 -6.22
C SER A 61 9.43 2.74 -7.26
N ILE A 62 8.87 3.95 -7.26
CA ILE A 62 9.29 5.02 -8.19
C ILE A 62 10.74 5.44 -7.94
N ASN A 63 11.08 5.70 -6.68
CA ASN A 63 12.36 6.28 -6.30
C ASN A 63 13.54 5.30 -6.33
N GLU A 64 13.29 4.03 -6.06
CA GLU A 64 14.34 3.01 -5.92
C GLU A 64 14.34 1.99 -7.05
N THR A 65 13.26 1.87 -7.83
CA THR A 65 13.17 0.88 -8.91
C THR A 65 13.03 1.52 -10.28
N TYR A 66 11.95 2.26 -10.55
CA TYR A 66 11.66 2.73 -11.90
C TYR A 66 12.61 3.84 -12.34
N TYR A 67 12.70 4.91 -11.55
CA TYR A 67 13.49 6.07 -11.93
C TYR A 67 15.00 5.80 -11.99
N PRO A 68 15.62 5.05 -11.06
CA PRO A 68 17.04 4.68 -11.19
C PRO A 68 17.33 3.83 -12.44
N LYS A 69 16.43 2.92 -12.82
CA LYS A 69 16.57 2.15 -14.07
C LYS A 69 16.49 3.06 -15.29
N PHE A 70 15.54 3.98 -15.30
CA PHE A 70 15.42 5.01 -16.32
C PHE A 70 16.69 5.88 -16.40
N GLN A 71 17.22 6.36 -15.28
CA GLN A 71 18.43 7.19 -15.28
C GLN A 71 19.67 6.45 -15.83
N LYS A 72 19.77 5.14 -15.58
CA LYS A 72 20.90 4.33 -16.06
C LYS A 72 20.85 4.08 -17.56
N ASP A 73 19.67 3.79 -18.10
CA ASP A 73 19.47 3.56 -19.53
C ASP A 73 18.06 4.02 -19.96
N PRO A 74 17.89 5.31 -20.28
CA PRO A 74 16.58 5.88 -20.61
C PRO A 74 15.91 5.19 -21.80
N LYS A 75 16.68 4.92 -22.85
CA LYS A 75 16.16 4.34 -24.10
C LYS A 75 15.83 2.87 -23.92
N GLY A 76 16.72 2.09 -23.30
CA GLY A 76 16.48 0.67 -23.05
C GLY A 76 15.31 0.45 -22.10
N TYR A 77 15.24 1.20 -20.99
CA TYR A 77 14.13 1.10 -20.04
C TYR A 77 12.79 1.43 -20.69
N LEU A 78 12.70 2.57 -21.40
CA LEU A 78 11.45 3.01 -22.03
C LEU A 78 11.10 2.23 -23.31
N SER A 79 12.00 1.43 -23.86
CA SER A 79 11.67 0.49 -24.95
C SER A 79 10.88 -0.72 -24.46
N GLY A 80 10.92 -0.99 -23.15
CA GLY A 80 10.14 -2.06 -22.54
C GLY A 80 8.63 -1.82 -22.68
N PRO A 81 7.84 -2.87 -22.98
CA PRO A 81 6.39 -2.74 -22.97
C PRO A 81 5.90 -2.38 -21.57
N SER A 82 4.93 -1.48 -21.48
CA SER A 82 4.28 -1.09 -20.23
C SER A 82 5.20 -0.41 -19.19
N ALA A 83 6.46 -0.08 -19.53
CA ALA A 83 7.43 0.45 -18.58
C ALA A 83 7.00 1.80 -18.00
N LEU A 84 6.52 2.72 -18.85
CA LEU A 84 6.02 4.02 -18.42
C LEU A 84 4.71 3.87 -17.64
N TRP A 85 3.83 2.99 -18.11
CA TRP A 85 2.53 2.71 -17.54
C TRP A 85 2.66 2.16 -16.12
N PHE A 86 3.58 1.23 -15.86
CA PHE A 86 3.80 0.72 -14.50
C PHE A 86 4.26 1.82 -13.54
N ALA A 87 5.17 2.68 -13.99
CA ALA A 87 5.65 3.78 -13.17
C ALA A 87 4.51 4.75 -12.81
N ARG A 88 3.73 5.18 -13.82
CA ARG A 88 2.57 6.06 -13.61
C ARG A 88 1.48 5.39 -12.80
N LYS A 89 1.23 4.09 -13.00
CA LYS A 89 0.25 3.34 -12.23
C LYS A 89 0.57 3.31 -10.75
N ASP A 90 1.83 3.04 -10.38
CA ASP A 90 2.22 3.07 -8.98
C ASP A 90 2.08 4.49 -8.41
N PHE A 91 2.43 5.51 -9.18
CA PHE A 91 2.22 6.90 -8.77
C PHE A 91 0.73 7.25 -8.56
N GLU A 92 -0.15 6.92 -9.52
CA GLU A 92 -1.57 7.21 -9.41
C GLU A 92 -2.23 6.37 -8.31
N ALA A 93 -1.73 5.16 -8.02
CA ALA A 93 -2.15 4.40 -6.84
C ALA A 93 -1.71 5.08 -5.55
N ALA A 94 -0.51 5.65 -5.49
CA ALA A 94 -0.07 6.47 -4.36
C ALA A 94 -0.99 7.69 -4.18
N ARG A 95 -1.33 8.39 -5.28
CA ARG A 95 -2.27 9.51 -5.28
C ARG A 95 -3.66 9.11 -4.79
N TYR A 96 -4.13 7.92 -5.16
CA TYR A 96 -5.40 7.36 -4.67
C TYR A 96 -5.44 7.22 -3.16
N PHE A 97 -4.43 6.61 -2.54
CA PHE A 97 -4.37 6.52 -1.07
C PHE A 97 -4.09 7.86 -0.39
N TYR A 98 -3.29 8.73 -1.01
CA TYR A 98 -2.97 10.05 -0.47
C TYR A 98 -4.20 10.99 -0.44
N THR A 99 -5.07 10.91 -1.44
CA THR A 99 -6.26 11.77 -1.58
C THR A 99 -7.52 11.17 -0.96
N GLY A 100 -7.43 9.99 -0.33
CA GLY A 100 -8.61 9.29 0.21
C GLY A 100 -9.57 8.82 -0.89
N GLY A 101 -9.04 8.41 -2.04
CA GLY A 101 -9.79 7.86 -3.16
C GLY A 101 -10.42 8.87 -4.12
N LYS A 102 -10.14 10.17 -3.93
CA LYS A 102 -10.71 11.25 -4.77
C LYS A 102 -10.05 11.36 -6.14
N GLU A 103 -8.78 10.99 -6.23
CA GLU A 103 -7.98 11.09 -7.46
C GLU A 103 -7.13 9.83 -7.67
N GLY A 104 -6.62 9.63 -8.88
CA GLY A 104 -5.65 8.58 -9.17
C GLY A 104 -6.26 7.23 -9.55
N TYR A 105 -5.43 6.20 -9.52
CA TYR A 105 -5.72 4.85 -10.01
C TYR A 105 -6.00 3.94 -8.82
N GLY A 106 -7.24 3.50 -8.68
CA GLY A 106 -7.68 2.65 -7.56
C GLY A 106 -8.77 1.68 -8.00
N ARG A 107 -8.79 0.49 -7.40
CA ARG A 107 -9.89 -0.45 -7.66
C ARG A 107 -11.20 0.14 -7.11
N PRO A 108 -12.31 0.08 -7.86
CA PRO A 108 -13.63 0.34 -7.31
C PRO A 108 -13.89 -0.54 -6.08
N GLY A 109 -14.29 0.06 -4.96
CA GLY A 109 -14.49 -0.65 -3.70
C GLY A 109 -13.22 -1.03 -2.94
N ALA A 110 -12.04 -0.59 -3.40
CA ALA A 110 -10.86 -0.61 -2.54
C ALA A 110 -11.16 0.24 -1.30
N ARG A 111 -10.96 -0.34 -0.12
CA ARG A 111 -11.06 0.43 1.11
C ARG A 111 -10.01 1.54 1.04
N VAL A 112 -10.46 2.78 1.16
CA VAL A 112 -9.60 3.95 1.29
C VAL A 112 -9.65 4.41 2.73
N CYS A 113 -8.70 5.25 3.11
CA CYS A 113 -8.89 6.02 4.32
C CYS A 113 -10.06 6.98 4.06
N ASP A 114 -11.16 6.84 4.80
CA ASP A 114 -12.30 7.79 4.81
C ASP A 114 -11.87 9.23 5.18
N MET A 115 -10.60 9.39 5.55
CA MET A 115 -10.01 10.56 6.18
C MET A 115 -8.71 11.02 5.47
N GLY A 116 -8.63 11.04 4.13
CA GLY A 116 -7.60 11.85 3.46
C GLY A 116 -7.95 13.35 3.59
N PRO A 117 -7.30 14.14 4.49
CA PRO A 117 -5.97 14.74 4.30
C PRO A 117 -5.16 15.00 5.60
N ALA A 118 -4.05 15.76 5.51
CA ALA A 118 -3.18 16.29 6.59
C ALA A 118 -3.86 16.93 7.82
N THR A 119 -5.17 17.17 7.77
CA THR A 119 -5.97 17.62 8.92
C THR A 119 -6.24 16.51 9.93
N LEU A 120 -6.03 15.24 9.54
CA LEU A 120 -6.38 14.06 10.33
C LEU A 120 -5.15 13.30 10.84
N ASP A 121 -4.01 13.44 10.16
CA ASP A 121 -2.71 12.96 10.62
C ASP A 121 -1.57 13.85 10.09
N PRO A 122 -0.74 14.46 10.97
CA PRO A 122 0.39 15.31 10.55
C PRO A 122 1.36 14.63 9.58
N ARG A 123 1.51 13.30 9.63
CA ARG A 123 2.43 12.54 8.77
C ARG A 123 2.07 12.65 7.28
N TYR A 124 0.82 12.92 6.94
CA TYR A 124 0.42 13.21 5.56
C TYR A 124 1.02 14.51 5.02
N LYS A 125 1.36 15.48 5.89
CA LYS A 125 2.07 16.71 5.46
C LYS A 125 3.46 16.38 4.94
N ASP A 126 4.13 15.41 5.58
CA ASP A 126 5.47 14.98 5.19
C ASP A 126 5.47 14.13 3.91
N LEU A 127 4.31 13.61 3.50
CA LEU A 127 4.15 12.90 2.23
C LEU A 127 4.06 13.83 1.03
N LYS A 128 3.51 15.05 1.19
CA LYS A 128 3.36 16.02 0.09
C LYS A 128 4.65 16.23 -0.72
N PRO A 129 5.80 16.61 -0.12
CA PRO A 129 7.02 16.80 -0.91
C PRO A 129 7.51 15.51 -1.57
N LYS A 130 7.28 14.33 -0.96
CA LYS A 130 7.62 13.03 -1.56
C LYS A 130 6.77 12.73 -2.79
N VAL A 131 5.47 13.04 -2.73
CA VAL A 131 4.53 12.88 -3.85
C VAL A 131 4.91 13.84 -4.99
N GLU A 132 5.15 15.12 -4.70
CA GLU A 132 5.53 16.11 -5.72
C GLU A 132 6.85 15.73 -6.40
N ALA A 133 7.85 15.27 -5.63
CA ALA A 133 9.12 14.80 -6.18
C ALA A 133 8.96 13.55 -7.07
N ALA A 134 8.11 12.60 -6.68
CA ALA A 134 7.81 11.43 -7.50
C ALA A 134 7.07 11.82 -8.78
N GLU A 135 6.13 12.77 -8.72
CA GLU A 135 5.42 13.25 -9.91
C GLU A 135 6.37 13.89 -10.93
N ALA A 136 7.33 14.70 -10.45
CA ALA A 136 8.34 15.32 -11.30
C ALA A 136 9.18 14.27 -12.05
N LYS A 137 9.60 13.20 -11.35
CA LYS A 137 10.32 12.07 -11.95
C LYS A 137 9.50 11.34 -13.01
N ILE A 138 8.22 11.13 -12.77
CA ILE A 138 7.33 10.48 -13.75
C ILE A 138 7.16 11.39 -14.98
N LYS A 139 6.95 12.69 -14.79
CA LYS A 139 6.86 13.66 -15.89
C LYS A 139 8.12 13.70 -16.76
N GLU A 140 9.29 13.46 -16.18
CA GLU A 140 10.53 13.33 -16.94
C GLU A 140 10.51 12.08 -17.84
N MET A 141 10.10 10.92 -17.30
CA MET A 141 9.96 9.68 -18.05
C MET A 141 8.92 9.79 -19.18
N GLU A 142 7.80 10.48 -18.93
CA GLU A 142 6.75 10.77 -19.91
C GLU A 142 7.29 11.57 -21.09
N LYS A 143 7.95 12.70 -20.79
CA LYS A 143 8.58 13.54 -21.81
C LYS A 143 9.64 12.78 -22.60
N ALA A 144 10.44 11.95 -21.94
CA ALA A 144 11.46 11.14 -22.59
C ALA A 144 10.86 10.08 -23.54
N LYS A 145 9.70 9.52 -23.21
CA LYS A 145 8.97 8.59 -24.10
C LYS A 145 8.16 9.31 -25.19
N GLY A 146 7.90 10.61 -25.04
CA GLY A 146 7.14 11.41 -25.99
C GLY A 146 5.64 11.48 -25.70
N TYR A 147 5.25 11.26 -24.45
CA TYR A 147 3.85 11.26 -24.02
C TYR A 147 3.61 12.25 -22.88
N GLU A 148 2.36 12.67 -22.72
CA GLU A 148 1.88 13.47 -21.60
C GLU A 148 0.73 12.71 -20.93
N PHE A 149 0.76 12.61 -19.61
CA PHE A 149 -0.36 12.05 -18.85
C PHE A 149 -1.55 13.00 -18.90
N VAL A 150 -2.72 12.48 -19.28
CA VAL A 150 -3.97 13.23 -19.39
C VAL A 150 -4.79 13.10 -18.11
N GLY A 151 -4.86 11.90 -17.55
CA GLY A 151 -5.69 11.62 -16.38
C GLY A 151 -5.96 10.14 -16.18
N VAL A 152 -6.73 9.84 -15.14
CA VAL A 152 -7.32 8.52 -14.92
C VAL A 152 -8.82 8.60 -15.21
N LYS A 153 -9.32 7.71 -16.08
CA LYS A 153 -10.75 7.63 -16.42
C LYS A 153 -11.16 6.17 -16.51
N ASP A 154 -12.30 5.82 -15.89
CA ASP A 154 -12.83 4.45 -15.87
C ASP A 154 -11.78 3.41 -15.43
N ASN A 155 -10.95 3.79 -14.45
CA ASN A 155 -9.81 3.01 -13.95
C ASN A 155 -8.77 2.65 -15.05
N ASN A 156 -8.60 3.53 -16.03
CA ASN A 156 -7.56 3.48 -17.04
C ASN A 156 -6.69 4.74 -16.98
N ILE A 157 -5.40 4.57 -17.17
CA ILE A 157 -4.42 5.66 -17.27
C ILE A 157 -4.39 6.10 -18.73
N LEU A 158 -4.64 7.37 -18.98
CA LEU A 158 -4.70 7.92 -20.33
C LEU A 158 -3.49 8.80 -20.61
N TYR A 159 -2.96 8.65 -21.82
CA TYR A 159 -1.86 9.45 -22.32
C TYR A 159 -2.22 10.12 -23.64
N LYS A 160 -1.53 11.22 -23.92
CA LYS A 160 -1.54 11.91 -25.20
C LYS A 160 -0.12 11.93 -25.75
N GLU A 161 0.05 11.57 -27.00
CA GLU A 161 1.34 11.69 -27.68
C GLU A 161 1.66 13.17 -27.90
N ILE A 162 2.85 13.61 -27.49
CA ILE A 162 3.25 15.03 -27.53
C ILE A 162 3.35 15.54 -28.98
N LYS A 163 3.84 14.72 -29.90
CA LYS A 163 4.10 15.15 -31.28
C LYS A 163 2.83 15.34 -32.09
N THR A 164 1.88 14.43 -31.93
CA THR A 164 0.65 14.38 -32.75
C THR A 164 -0.55 14.96 -32.03
N GLY A 165 -0.48 15.09 -30.70
CA GLY A 165 -1.62 15.45 -29.86
C GLY A 165 -2.68 14.34 -29.78
N LYS A 166 -2.41 13.15 -30.34
CA LYS A 166 -3.36 12.02 -30.33
C LYS A 166 -3.45 11.46 -28.91
N GLU A 167 -4.67 11.42 -28.37
CA GLU A 167 -4.96 10.64 -27.17
C GLU A 167 -4.97 9.14 -27.50
N LEU A 168 -4.32 8.36 -26.64
CA LEU A 168 -4.28 6.92 -26.75
C LEU A 168 -5.55 6.29 -26.16
N SER A 169 -5.98 5.19 -26.75
CA SER A 169 -6.93 4.27 -26.11
C SER A 169 -6.34 3.69 -24.81
N ALA A 170 -7.20 3.07 -23.99
CA ALA A 170 -6.76 2.40 -22.77
C ALA A 170 -5.74 1.28 -23.05
N ASP A 171 -5.96 0.49 -24.11
CA ASP A 171 -5.05 -0.59 -24.50
C ASP A 171 -3.70 -0.05 -25.00
N GLU A 172 -3.72 0.97 -25.86
CA GLU A 172 -2.48 1.63 -26.30
C GLU A 172 -1.72 2.22 -25.10
N SER A 173 -2.43 2.86 -24.17
CA SER A 173 -1.85 3.43 -22.94
C SER A 173 -1.26 2.35 -22.03
N GLY A 174 -1.90 1.19 -21.93
CA GLY A 174 -1.42 0.03 -21.16
C GLY A 174 -0.12 -0.58 -21.67
N ASN A 175 0.25 -0.29 -22.92
CA ASN A 175 1.45 -0.80 -23.57
C ASN A 175 2.64 0.18 -23.52
N LEU A 176 2.46 1.39 -22.96
CA LEU A 176 3.53 2.38 -22.79
C LEU A 176 4.44 2.06 -21.61
#